data_AF-A0A7C5NGL9-F1
#
_entry.id   AF-A0A7C5NGL9-F1
#
_cell.length_a   1.000
_cell.length_b   1.000
_cell.length_c   1.000
_cell.angle_alpha   90.00
_cell.angle_beta   90.00
_cell.angle_gamma   90.00
#
_symmetry.space_group_name_H-M   'P 1'
#
loop_
_entity.id
_entity.type
_entity.pdbx_description
1 polymer ?
#
loop_
_entity_poly.entity_id
_entity_poly.type
_entity_poly.pdbx_seq_one_letter_code
_entity_poly.pdbx_strand_id
1 'polypeptide(L)'
;MAKFISGISTAVLGLMLYKYIVFILFVPFLGPISEKIEEHLTGEKAGYSFLNIKRLVKDVLRGLGISIRLIYKELVWVIILFILSFFPIFSPFIPILAFIIEAFYAGYGNFDWALERYYNVPGRVSFIRNNKGLTLGNGIPFMLLLSIPVIGFFLAPALSVAAATVSVIEKIKEKS
;
A
#
# COMPACT_ATOMS: atom_id res chain seq x y z
N MET A 1 -6.25 -3.05 31.73
CA MET A 1 -5.92 -3.94 30.60
C MET A 1 -6.97 -3.89 29.49
N ALA A 2 -8.24 -4.22 29.76
CA ALA A 2 -9.29 -4.27 28.73
C ALA A 2 -9.44 -2.98 27.89
N LYS A 3 -9.46 -1.79 28.53
CA LYS A 3 -9.55 -0.48 27.83
C LYS A 3 -8.39 -0.20 26.88
N PHE A 4 -7.19 -0.68 27.21
CA PHE A 4 -5.99 -0.49 26.40
C PHE A 4 -6.04 -1.38 25.14
N ILE A 5 -6.36 -2.67 25.34
CA ILE A 5 -6.53 -3.63 24.25
C ILE A 5 -7.64 -3.18 23.29
N SER A 6 -8.80 -2.76 23.82
CA SER A 6 -9.92 -2.29 23.00
C SER A 6 -9.58 -1.01 22.24
N GLY A 7 -8.82 -0.09 22.86
CA GLY A 7 -8.38 1.15 22.22
C GLY A 7 -7.45 0.89 21.04
N ILE A 8 -6.43 0.06 21.24
CA ILE A 8 -5.48 -0.31 20.18
C ILE A 8 -6.19 -1.04 19.05
N SER A 9 -7.03 -2.02 19.37
CA SER A 9 -7.72 -2.82 18.37
C SER A 9 -8.61 -1.95 17.48
N THR A 10 -9.35 -1.03 18.10
CA THR A 10 -10.19 -0.05 17.37
C THR A 10 -9.34 0.87 16.50
N ALA A 11 -8.21 1.37 17.02
CA ALA A 11 -7.32 2.25 16.26
C ALA A 11 -6.71 1.54 15.04
N VAL A 12 -6.23 0.30 15.21
CA VAL A 12 -5.65 -0.51 14.12
C VAL A 12 -6.70 -0.79 13.06
N LEU A 13 -7.88 -1.29 13.44
CA LEU A 13 -8.96 -1.56 12.49
C LEU A 13 -9.44 -0.29 11.77
N GLY A 14 -9.57 0.82 12.50
CA GLY A 14 -9.97 2.11 11.93
C GLY A 14 -8.95 2.61 10.90
N LEU A 15 -7.66 2.52 11.23
CA LEU A 15 -6.57 2.92 10.35
C LEU A 15 -6.49 2.03 9.10
N MET A 16 -6.65 0.71 9.28
CA MET A 16 -6.72 -0.27 8.19
C MET A 16 -7.83 0.09 7.20
N LEU A 17 -9.06 0.27 7.70
CA LEU A 17 -10.22 0.61 6.88
C LEU A 17 -10.05 1.95 6.17
N TYR A 18 -9.60 2.98 6.91
CA TYR A 18 -9.37 4.31 6.35
C TYR A 18 -8.38 4.28 5.17
N LYS A 19 -7.25 3.60 5.33
CA LYS A 19 -6.26 3.40 4.27
C LYS A 19 -6.87 2.77 3.01
N TYR A 20 -7.63 1.69 3.13
CA TYR A 20 -8.21 1.03 1.95
C TYR A 20 -9.32 1.85 1.29
N ILE A 21 -10.10 2.62 2.07
CA ILE A 21 -11.05 3.58 1.51
C ILE A 21 -10.30 4.60 0.65
N VAL A 22 -9.20 5.17 1.16
CA VAL A 22 -8.36 6.09 0.40
C VAL A 22 -7.83 5.44 -0.87
N PHE A 23 -7.28 4.22 -0.81
CA PHE A 23 -6.82 3.54 -2.02
C PHE A 23 -7.92 3.36 -3.06
N ILE A 24 -9.09 2.87 -2.67
CA ILE A 24 -10.21 2.62 -3.59
C ILE A 24 -10.68 3.92 -4.25
N LEU A 25 -10.81 5.01 -3.48
CA LEU A 25 -11.23 6.31 -3.99
C LEU A 25 -10.23 6.89 -5.00
N PHE A 26 -8.93 6.67 -4.78
CA PHE A 26 -7.87 7.23 -5.61
C PHE A 26 -7.44 6.33 -6.76
N VAL A 27 -7.87 5.07 -6.85
CA VAL A 27 -7.61 4.15 -7.99
C VAL A 27 -7.62 4.85 -9.36
N PRO A 28 -8.66 5.62 -9.75
CA PRO A 28 -8.70 6.23 -11.09
C PRO A 28 -7.54 7.20 -11.37
N PHE A 29 -6.85 7.70 -10.34
CA PHE A 29 -5.74 8.64 -10.47
C PHE A 29 -4.37 7.96 -10.29
N LEU A 30 -4.27 6.92 -9.47
CA LEU A 30 -2.98 6.31 -9.10
C LEU A 30 -2.30 5.58 -10.27
N GLY A 31 -3.08 4.89 -11.12
CA GLY A 31 -2.57 4.25 -12.33
C GLY A 31 -1.90 5.27 -13.28
N PRO A 32 -2.63 6.31 -13.73
CA PRO A 32 -2.09 7.35 -14.59
C PRO A 32 -0.86 8.07 -14.00
N ILE A 33 -0.85 8.35 -12.69
CA ILE A 33 0.31 8.96 -12.02
C ILE A 33 1.53 8.03 -12.14
N SER A 34 1.36 6.75 -11.80
CA SER A 34 2.44 5.77 -11.88
C SER A 34 3.00 5.65 -13.30
N GLU A 35 2.13 5.62 -14.30
CA GLU A 35 2.56 5.54 -15.70
C GLU A 35 3.30 6.79 -16.14
N LYS A 36 2.81 7.99 -15.80
CA LYS A 36 3.47 9.24 -16.18
C LYS A 36 4.87 9.36 -15.60
N ILE A 37 5.06 8.89 -14.37
CA ILE A 37 6.37 8.80 -13.72
C ILE A 37 7.26 7.80 -14.45
N GLU A 38 6.74 6.62 -14.80
CA GLU A 38 7.50 5.62 -15.55
C GLU A 38 7.93 6.12 -16.94
N GLU A 39 7.04 6.78 -17.68
CA GLU A 39 7.36 7.43 -18.96
C GLU A 39 8.50 8.42 -18.83
N HIS A 40 8.47 9.21 -17.76
CA HIS A 40 9.51 10.19 -17.47
C HIS A 40 10.86 9.52 -17.15
N LEU A 41 10.85 8.37 -16.46
CA LEU A 41 12.06 7.64 -16.05
C LEU A 41 12.65 6.74 -17.15
N THR A 42 11.83 6.27 -18.09
CA THR A 42 12.23 5.30 -19.13
C THR A 42 12.39 5.95 -20.49
N GLY A 43 11.73 7.07 -20.75
CA GLY A 43 11.66 7.68 -22.07
C GLY A 43 10.73 6.95 -23.05
N GLU A 44 10.15 5.82 -22.64
CA GLU A 44 9.18 5.07 -23.43
C GLU A 44 7.77 5.51 -23.10
N LYS A 45 6.92 5.63 -24.12
CA LYS A 45 5.50 5.89 -23.88
C LYS A 45 4.86 4.63 -23.30
N ALA A 46 4.46 4.68 -22.04
CA ALA A 46 3.54 3.72 -21.47
C ALA A 46 2.22 3.91 -22.24
N GLY A 47 1.85 2.96 -23.10
CA GLY A 47 0.77 3.10 -24.08
C GLY A 47 -0.61 3.37 -23.46
N TYR A 48 -0.85 4.60 -22.98
CA TYR A 48 -2.06 5.01 -22.30
C TYR A 48 -2.79 6.09 -23.08
N SER A 49 -4.08 5.84 -23.34
CA SER A 49 -5.02 6.87 -23.74
C SER A 49 -5.93 7.11 -22.55
N PHE A 50 -5.85 8.33 -21.99
CA PHE A 50 -6.59 8.81 -20.81
C PHE A 50 -8.13 8.70 -20.95
N LEU A 51 -8.64 8.43 -22.15
CA LEU A 51 -10.07 8.50 -22.49
C LEU A 51 -10.76 7.13 -22.65
N ASN A 52 -10.15 6.03 -22.20
CA ASN A 52 -10.79 4.71 -22.32
C ASN A 52 -11.50 4.29 -21.02
N ILE A 53 -12.80 4.54 -20.94
CA ILE A 53 -13.66 4.18 -19.80
C ILE A 53 -13.57 2.68 -19.45
N LYS A 54 -13.38 1.81 -20.44
CA LYS A 54 -13.28 0.36 -20.23
C LYS A 54 -12.01 0.00 -19.45
N ARG A 55 -10.91 0.74 -19.67
CA ARG A 55 -9.65 0.54 -18.95
C ARG A 55 -9.75 1.05 -17.52
N LEU A 56 -10.37 2.21 -17.29
CA LEU A 56 -10.64 2.73 -15.94
C LEU A 56 -11.46 1.74 -15.10
N VAL A 57 -12.54 1.17 -15.66
CA VAL A 57 -13.33 0.14 -14.96
C VAL A 57 -12.49 -1.10 -14.66
N LYS A 58 -11.66 -1.54 -15.61
CA LYS A 58 -10.73 -2.67 -15.41
C LYS A 58 -9.77 -2.39 -14.25
N ASP A 59 -9.20 -1.19 -14.19
CA ASP A 59 -8.24 -0.80 -13.14
C ASP A 59 -8.89 -0.68 -11.77
N VAL A 60 -10.13 -0.19 -11.70
CA VAL A 60 -10.95 -0.18 -10.47
C VAL A 60 -11.22 -1.60 -9.98
N LEU A 61 -11.75 -2.48 -10.83
CA LEU A 61 -12.05 -3.87 -10.46
C LEU A 61 -10.80 -4.62 -10.02
N ARG A 62 -9.68 -4.39 -10.72
CA ARG A 62 -8.38 -4.94 -10.36
C ARG A 62 -7.88 -4.39 -9.03
N GLY A 63 -7.90 -3.08 -8.85
CA GLY A 63 -7.49 -2.40 -7.61
C GLY A 63 -8.29 -2.86 -6.39
N LEU A 64 -9.60 -3.08 -6.57
CA LEU A 64 -10.47 -3.70 -5.57
C LEU A 64 -10.03 -5.13 -5.26
N GLY A 65 -9.83 -5.98 -6.27
CA GLY A 65 -9.40 -7.37 -6.06
C GLY A 65 -8.06 -7.49 -5.33
N ILE A 66 -7.14 -6.56 -5.58
CA ILE A 66 -5.84 -6.51 -4.90
C ILE A 66 -6.00 -6.00 -3.47
N SER A 67 -6.77 -4.93 -3.27
CA SER A 67 -7.08 -4.42 -1.93
C SER A 67 -7.71 -5.50 -1.06
N ILE A 68 -8.68 -6.26 -1.57
CA ILE A 68 -9.30 -7.38 -0.85
C ILE A 68 -8.26 -8.43 -0.43
N ARG A 69 -7.33 -8.78 -1.33
CA ARG A 69 -6.27 -9.75 -1.01
C ARG A 69 -5.32 -9.22 0.06
N LEU A 70 -4.99 -7.93 0.04
CA LEU A 70 -4.14 -7.29 1.05
C LEU A 70 -4.87 -7.22 2.38
N ILE A 71 -6.13 -6.76 2.41
CA ILE A 71 -7.01 -6.75 3.59
C ILE A 71 -7.04 -8.13 4.23
N TYR A 72 -7.26 -9.19 3.45
CA TYR A 72 -7.31 -10.55 3.98
C TYR A 72 -6.00 -10.94 4.69
N LYS A 73 -4.85 -10.68 4.06
CA LYS A 73 -3.54 -11.01 4.65
C LYS A 73 -3.22 -10.14 5.86
N GLU A 74 -3.57 -8.87 5.81
CA GLU A 74 -3.38 -7.92 6.90
C GLU A 74 -4.24 -8.26 8.10
N LEU A 75 -5.50 -8.66 7.88
CA LEU A 75 -6.43 -9.07 8.92
C LEU A 75 -5.90 -10.27 9.72
N VAL A 76 -5.22 -11.22 9.07
CA VAL A 76 -4.55 -12.35 9.77
C VAL A 76 -3.52 -11.82 10.77
N TRP A 77 -2.71 -10.83 10.39
CA TRP A 77 -1.73 -10.23 11.30
C TRP A 77 -2.39 -9.42 12.41
N VAL A 78 -3.47 -8.68 12.10
CA VAL A 78 -4.24 -7.96 13.12
C VAL A 78 -4.82 -8.91 14.16
N ILE A 79 -5.34 -10.07 13.75
CA ILE A 79 -5.84 -11.12 14.66
C ILE A 79 -4.69 -11.68 15.52
N ILE A 80 -3.52 -11.95 14.94
CA ILE A 80 -2.34 -12.41 15.69
C ILE A 80 -1.94 -11.36 16.74
N LEU A 81 -1.83 -10.09 16.36
CA LEU A 81 -1.51 -8.99 17.27
C LEU A 81 -2.57 -8.82 18.37
N PHE A 82 -3.84 -8.99 18.03
CA PHE A 82 -4.93 -8.96 19.00
C PHE A 82 -4.77 -10.05 20.05
N ILE A 83 -4.49 -11.29 19.65
CA ILE A 83 -4.22 -12.41 20.57
C ILE A 83 -2.96 -12.13 21.42
N LEU A 84 -1.88 -11.64 20.81
CA LEU A 84 -0.65 -11.29 21.54
C LEU A 84 -0.85 -10.17 22.55
N SER A 85 -1.80 -9.25 22.31
CA SER A 85 -2.08 -8.13 23.21
C SER A 85 -2.63 -8.55 24.59
N PHE A 86 -3.17 -9.76 24.72
CA PHE A 86 -3.60 -10.30 26.01
C PHE A 86 -2.43 -10.65 26.94
N PHE A 87 -1.23 -10.80 26.41
CA PHE A 87 -0.03 -11.11 27.19
C PHE A 87 0.69 -9.81 27.59
N PRO A 88 0.83 -9.51 28.90
CA PRO A 88 1.39 -8.24 29.37
C PRO A 88 2.80 -7.93 28.84
N ILE A 89 3.61 -8.97 28.60
CA ILE A 89 4.99 -8.85 28.08
C ILE A 89 5.00 -8.25 26.67
N PHE A 90 4.04 -8.61 25.82
CA PHE A 90 3.98 -8.15 24.43
C PHE A 90 3.18 -6.84 24.28
N SER A 91 2.26 -6.55 25.20
CA SER A 91 1.35 -5.41 25.17
C SER A 91 2.01 -4.05 24.82
N PRO A 92 3.19 -3.68 25.35
CA PRO A 92 3.83 -2.40 25.01
C PRO A 92 4.31 -2.31 23.55
N PHE A 93 4.60 -3.46 22.92
CA PHE A 93 5.14 -3.53 21.57
C PHE A 93 4.05 -3.59 20.49
N ILE A 94 2.81 -3.93 20.86
CA ILE A 94 1.68 -4.09 19.92
C ILE A 94 1.46 -2.85 19.04
N PRO A 95 1.44 -1.60 19.55
CA PRO A 95 1.24 -0.43 18.70
C PRO A 95 2.33 -0.28 17.62
N ILE A 96 3.58 -0.54 17.98
CA ILE A 96 4.73 -0.44 17.07
C ILE A 96 4.64 -1.53 15.99
N LEU A 97 4.37 -2.77 16.39
CA LEU A 97 4.20 -3.88 15.45
C LEU A 97 3.00 -3.68 14.52
N ALA A 98 1.88 -3.18 15.05
CA ALA A 98 0.71 -2.85 14.26
C ALA A 98 1.03 -1.77 13.22
N PHE A 99 1.70 -0.69 13.63
CA PHE A 99 2.11 0.36 12.70
C PHE A 99 3.04 -0.16 11.59
N ILE A 100 4.00 -1.03 11.92
CA ILE A 100 4.89 -1.65 10.94
C ILE A 100 4.11 -2.52 9.94
N ILE A 101 3.16 -3.32 10.42
CA ILE A 101 2.29 -4.14 9.57
C ILE A 101 1.45 -3.24 8.65
N GLU A 102 0.79 -2.23 9.21
CA GLU A 102 -0.03 -1.28 8.46
C GLU A 102 0.78 -0.57 7.35
N ALA A 103 1.98 -0.10 7.71
CA ALA A 103 2.91 0.53 6.78
C ALA A 103 3.37 -0.46 5.70
N PHE A 104 3.72 -1.69 6.05
CA PHE A 104 4.12 -2.69 5.06
C PHE A 104 3.02 -2.95 4.02
N TYR A 105 1.77 -3.13 4.45
CA TYR A 105 0.64 -3.34 3.53
C TYR A 105 0.26 -2.08 2.74
N ALA A 106 0.45 -0.90 3.32
CA ALA A 106 0.33 0.36 2.58
C ALA A 106 1.36 0.46 1.45
N GLY A 107 2.63 0.22 1.76
CA GLY A 107 3.71 0.21 0.77
C GLY A 107 3.49 -0.86 -0.31
N TYR A 108 2.96 -2.03 0.06
CA TYR A 108 2.58 -3.05 -0.93
C TYR A 108 1.55 -2.46 -1.90
N GLY A 109 0.47 -1.88 -1.40
CA GLY A 109 -0.57 -1.26 -2.23
C GLY A 109 -0.02 -0.20 -3.18
N ASN A 110 0.92 0.63 -2.72
CA ASN A 110 1.56 1.65 -3.55
C ASN A 110 2.45 1.04 -4.66
N PHE A 111 3.21 -0.01 -4.35
CA PHE A 111 4.11 -0.68 -5.30
C PHE A 111 3.35 -1.41 -6.41
N ASP A 112 2.15 -1.91 -6.12
CA ASP A 112 1.38 -2.73 -7.06
C ASP A 112 1.06 -1.99 -8.37
N TRP A 113 0.87 -0.67 -8.32
CA TRP A 113 0.63 0.17 -9.50
C TRP A 113 1.75 0.07 -10.53
N ALA A 114 3.01 0.09 -10.08
CA ALA A 114 4.15 -0.07 -10.98
C ALA A 114 4.39 -1.53 -11.36
N LEU A 115 4.33 -2.43 -10.37
CA LEU A 115 4.66 -3.84 -10.58
C LEU A 115 3.69 -4.57 -11.50
N GLU A 116 2.43 -4.15 -11.60
CA GLU A 116 1.48 -4.77 -12.53
C GLU A 116 1.97 -4.78 -13.98
N ARG A 117 2.67 -3.72 -14.41
CA ARG A 117 3.13 -3.57 -15.79
C ARG A 117 4.24 -4.56 -16.15
N TYR A 118 4.93 -5.09 -15.15
CA TYR A 118 6.08 -5.98 -15.32
C TYR A 118 5.81 -7.42 -14.88
N TYR A 119 4.87 -7.63 -13.95
CA TYR A 119 4.70 -8.90 -13.28
C TYR A 119 3.24 -9.33 -13.12
N ASN A 120 3.01 -10.62 -13.35
CA ASN A 120 1.79 -11.29 -12.89
C ASN A 120 1.73 -11.32 -11.35
N VAL A 121 0.59 -11.75 -10.79
CA VAL A 121 0.37 -11.80 -9.34
C VAL A 121 1.50 -12.50 -8.57
N PRO A 122 1.95 -13.73 -8.94
CA PRO A 122 3.06 -14.38 -8.25
C PRO A 122 4.36 -13.59 -8.31
N GLY A 123 4.68 -13.01 -9.48
CA GLY A 123 5.87 -12.16 -9.66
C GLY A 123 5.85 -10.94 -8.75
N ARG A 124 4.69 -10.28 -8.60
CA ARG A 124 4.50 -9.15 -7.68
C ARG A 124 4.77 -9.55 -6.23
N VAL A 125 4.21 -10.67 -5.78
CA VAL A 125 4.45 -11.19 -4.42
C VAL A 125 5.92 -11.48 -4.20
N SER A 126 6.59 -12.08 -5.20
CA SER A 126 8.03 -12.38 -5.14
C SER A 126 8.86 -11.10 -5.06
N PHE A 127 8.53 -10.08 -5.87
CA PHE A 127 9.20 -8.78 -5.83
C PHE A 127 9.10 -8.14 -4.46
N ILE A 128 7.90 -8.05 -3.88
CA ILE A 128 7.70 -7.46 -2.54
C ILE A 128 8.45 -8.27 -1.48
N ARG A 129 8.40 -9.61 -1.55
CA ARG A 129 9.11 -10.49 -0.60
C ARG A 129 10.61 -10.27 -0.62
N ASN A 130 11.18 -9.99 -1.79
CA ASN A 130 12.62 -9.75 -1.96
C ASN A 130 13.03 -8.30 -1.67
N ASN A 131 12.06 -7.38 -1.55
CA ASN A 131 12.31 -5.94 -1.39
C ASN A 131 11.52 -5.35 -0.20
N LYS A 132 11.34 -6.12 0.88
CA LYS A 132 10.53 -5.72 2.05
C LYS A 132 10.95 -4.37 2.65
N GLY A 133 12.25 -4.09 2.66
CA GLY A 133 12.79 -2.82 3.15
C GLY A 133 12.32 -1.62 2.32
N LEU A 134 12.33 -1.74 0.99
CA LEU A 134 11.81 -0.69 0.09
C LEU A 134 10.29 -0.53 0.25
N THR A 135 9.57 -1.64 0.34
CA THR A 135 8.11 -1.62 0.56
C THR A 135 7.76 -0.92 1.87
N LEU A 136 8.43 -1.29 2.97
CA LEU A 136 8.21 -0.66 4.27
C LEU A 136 8.67 0.81 4.28
N GLY A 137 9.80 1.12 3.63
CA GLY A 137 10.34 2.47 3.51
C GLY A 137 9.41 3.43 2.76
N ASN A 138 8.61 2.93 1.81
CA ASN A 138 7.54 3.69 1.18
C ASN A 138 6.29 3.80 2.06
N GLY A 139 5.94 2.70 2.72
CA GLY A 139 4.75 2.61 3.56
C GLY A 139 4.78 3.47 4.82
N ILE A 140 5.94 3.61 5.47
CA ILE A 140 6.06 4.41 6.70
C ILE A 140 5.71 5.89 6.43
N PRO A 141 6.35 6.59 5.46
CA PRO A 141 5.97 7.95 5.10
C PRO A 141 4.51 8.08 4.68
N PHE A 142 3.98 7.09 3.93
CA PHE A 142 2.57 7.07 3.56
C PHE A 142 1.67 7.09 4.81
N MET A 143 1.90 6.19 5.77
CA MET A 143 1.07 6.09 6.98
C MET A 143 1.19 7.34 7.86
N LEU A 144 2.39 7.91 8.00
CA LEU A 144 2.61 9.15 8.74
C LEU A 144 1.87 10.32 8.09
N LEU A 145 1.96 10.45 6.76
CA LEU A 145 1.29 11.52 6.03
C LEU A 145 -0.22 11.32 6.07
N LEU A 146 -0.71 10.10 5.87
CA LEU A 146 -2.13 9.74 5.93
C LEU A 146 -2.75 10.03 7.31
N SER A 147 -1.95 9.97 8.37
CA SER A 147 -2.37 10.31 9.74
C SER A 147 -2.68 11.80 9.94
N ILE A 148 -2.26 12.67 9.00
CA ILE A 148 -2.62 14.10 8.99
C ILE A 148 -3.97 14.23 8.26
N PRO A 149 -5.07 14.59 8.95
CA PRO A 149 -6.37 14.70 8.31
C PRO A 149 -6.36 15.73 7.17
N VAL A 150 -7.21 15.51 6.16
CA VAL A 150 -7.34 16.35 4.95
C VAL A 150 -6.08 16.35 4.08
N ILE A 151 -4.95 16.85 4.57
CA ILE A 151 -3.68 16.92 3.83
C ILE A 151 -3.20 15.53 3.44
N GLY A 152 -3.16 14.61 4.41
CA GLY A 152 -2.77 13.22 4.19
C GLY A 152 -3.66 12.50 3.22
N PHE A 153 -4.97 12.73 3.32
CA PHE A 153 -5.97 12.13 2.45
C PHE A 153 -5.70 12.44 0.97
N PHE A 154 -5.39 13.70 0.64
CA PHE A 154 -5.12 14.11 -0.75
C PHE A 154 -3.70 13.81 -1.21
N LEU A 155 -2.69 14.03 -0.36
CA LEU A 155 -1.30 13.98 -0.77
C LEU A 155 -0.66 12.59 -0.63
N ALA A 156 -1.00 11.83 0.40
CA ALA A 156 -0.32 10.56 0.68
C ALA A 156 -0.40 9.57 -0.48
N PRO A 157 -1.56 9.34 -1.12
CA PRO A 157 -1.66 8.36 -2.21
C PRO A 157 -0.80 8.74 -3.41
N ALA A 158 -0.90 9.99 -3.87
CA ALA A 158 -0.18 10.46 -5.06
C ALA A 158 1.35 10.44 -4.84
N LEU A 159 1.82 10.99 -3.72
CA LEU A 159 3.26 11.04 -3.41
C LEU A 159 3.85 9.65 -3.21
N SER A 160 3.12 8.77 -2.54
CA SER A 160 3.63 7.43 -2.22
C SER A 160 3.63 6.52 -3.44
N VAL A 161 2.65 6.64 -4.34
CA VAL A 161 2.67 5.94 -5.63
C VAL A 161 3.77 6.47 -6.56
N ALA A 162 4.00 7.79 -6.59
CA ALA A 162 5.11 8.36 -7.34
C ALA A 162 6.45 7.80 -6.84
N ALA A 163 6.70 7.86 -5.52
CA ALA A 163 7.92 7.32 -4.91
C ALA A 163 8.05 5.80 -5.11
N ALA A 164 6.96 5.05 -4.96
CA ALA A 164 6.94 3.61 -5.20
C ALA A 164 7.29 3.27 -6.65
N THR A 165 6.78 4.05 -7.60
CA THR A 165 7.08 3.85 -9.03
C THR A 165 8.57 4.06 -9.29
N VAL A 166 9.16 5.16 -8.80
CA VAL A 166 10.60 5.41 -8.92
C VAL A 166 11.40 4.23 -8.39
N SER A 167 11.14 3.81 -7.14
CA SER A 167 11.85 2.70 -6.51
C SER A 167 11.68 1.36 -7.24
N VAL A 168 10.50 1.09 -7.80
CA VAL A 168 10.26 -0.14 -8.57
C VAL A 168 11.05 -0.13 -9.88
N ILE A 169 11.00 0.98 -10.63
CA ILE A 169 11.68 1.08 -11.93
C ILE A 169 13.20 1.03 -11.76
N GLU A 170 13.76 1.76 -10.79
CA GLU A 170 15.18 1.67 -10.47
C GLU A 170 15.58 0.24 -10.12
N LYS A 171 14.78 -0.44 -9.28
CA LYS A 171 15.10 -1.80 -8.84
C LYS A 171 14.98 -2.86 -9.94
N ILE A 172 14.12 -2.64 -10.92
CA ILE A 172 14.00 -3.50 -12.10
C ILE A 172 15.23 -3.29 -13.01
N LYS A 173 15.63 -2.04 -13.24
CA LYS A 173 16.82 -1.69 -14.05
C LYS A 173 18.11 -2.23 -13.45
N GLU A 174 18.30 -2.18 -12.12
CA GLU A 174 19.47 -2.77 -11.44
C GLU A 174 19.63 -4.29 -11.66
N LYS A 175 18.54 -5.00 -11.98
CA LYS A 175 18.55 -6.45 -12.19
C LYS A 175 18.68 -6.88 -13.65
N SER A 176 18.65 -5.92 -14.58
CA SER A 176 18.72 -6.15 -16.03
C SER A 176 20.16 -5.96 -16.51
#